data_AF-A0A1G1SUU1-F1
#
_entry.id   AF-A0A1G1SUU1-F1
#
_cell.length_a   1.000
_cell.length_b   1.000
_cell.length_c   1.000
_cell.angle_alpha   90.00
_cell.angle_beta   90.00
_cell.angle_gamma   90.00
#
_symmetry.space_group_name_H-M   'P 1'
#
loop_
_entity.id
_entity.type
_entity.pdbx_description
1 polymer ?
#
loop_
_entity_poly.entity_id
_entity_poly.type
_entity_poly.pdbx_seq_one_letter_code
_entity_poly.pdbx_strand_id
1 'polypeptide(L)'
;MPAQCPVCGQSFEPEPGFYFGSMYITFGFNVATMFAVGIPLYFLFGDPDTWVYVVTVTIVSLLLMPLVLRYSRAIMLYLFGGARYDADWQKHRRPITGSTDF
;
A
#
# COMPACT_ATOMS: atom_id res chain seq x y z
N MET A 1 18.99 -2.86 3.58
CA MET A 1 17.87 -2.48 4.48
C MET A 1 17.98 -3.37 5.71
N PRO A 2 17.92 -2.82 6.93
CA PRO A 2 17.88 -3.67 8.13
C PRO A 2 16.67 -4.61 8.02
N ALA A 3 16.81 -5.86 8.46
CA ALA A 3 15.72 -6.85 8.36
C ALA A 3 14.50 -6.46 9.22
N GLN A 4 14.74 -5.67 10.27
CA GLN A 4 13.74 -5.23 11.23
C GLN A 4 13.85 -3.73 11.49
N CYS A 5 12.75 -3.11 11.87
CA CYS A 5 12.70 -1.70 12.23
C CYS A 5 13.52 -1.45 13.52
N PRO A 6 14.48 -0.50 13.54
CA PRO A 6 15.28 -0.21 14.73
C PRO A 6 14.50 0.46 15.87
N VAL A 7 13.29 0.94 15.59
CA VAL A 7 12.43 1.63 16.56
C VAL A 7 11.50 0.66 17.27
N CYS A 8 10.81 -0.20 16.51
CA CYS A 8 9.79 -1.12 17.05
C CYS A 8 10.11 -2.62 16.91
N GLY A 9 11.19 -2.99 16.20
CA GLY A 9 11.56 -4.40 15.98
C GLY A 9 10.71 -5.14 14.95
N GLN A 10 9.76 -4.48 14.28
CA GLN A 10 8.90 -5.10 13.29
C GLN A 10 9.71 -5.56 12.06
N SER A 11 9.52 -6.81 11.62
CA SER A 11 10.10 -7.30 10.36
C SER A 11 9.53 -6.55 9.16
N PHE A 12 10.38 -6.14 8.21
CA PHE A 12 9.93 -5.56 6.94
C PHE A 12 9.36 -6.61 5.98
N GLU A 13 9.69 -7.89 6.21
CA GLU A 13 9.11 -9.06 5.55
C GLU A 13 8.59 -10.02 6.61
N PRO A 14 7.33 -9.87 7.07
CA PRO A 14 6.73 -10.81 8.01
C PRO A 14 6.59 -12.21 7.41
N GLU A 15 6.35 -12.29 6.10
CA GLU A 15 6.12 -13.52 5.35
C GLU A 15 6.87 -13.49 4.01
N PRO A 16 7.33 -14.65 3.51
CA PRO A 16 7.92 -14.74 2.18
C PRO A 16 6.87 -14.33 1.13
N GLY A 17 7.20 -13.34 0.31
CA GLY A 17 6.30 -12.83 -0.73
C GLY A 17 5.37 -11.70 -0.30
N PHE A 18 5.56 -11.12 0.89
CA PHE A 18 4.84 -9.92 1.35
C PHE A 18 4.74 -8.81 0.28
N TYR A 19 5.84 -8.51 -0.40
CA TYR A 19 5.87 -7.49 -1.44
C TYR A 19 5.04 -7.85 -2.68
N PHE A 20 5.02 -9.14 -3.08
CA PHE A 20 4.17 -9.61 -4.17
C PHE A 20 2.69 -9.45 -3.81
N GLY A 21 2.29 -9.78 -2.59
CA GLY A 21 0.92 -9.53 -2.11
C GLY A 21 0.55 -8.05 -2.14
N SER A 22 1.45 -7.18 -1.67
CA SER A 22 1.23 -5.73 -1.71
C SER A 22 1.13 -5.15 -3.13
N MET A 23 1.79 -5.80 -4.11
CA MET A 23 1.68 -5.45 -5.53
C MET A 23 0.28 -5.76 -6.07
N TYR A 24 -0.30 -6.91 -5.73
CA TYR A 24 -1.67 -7.26 -6.14
C TYR A 24 -2.71 -6.29 -5.56
N ILE A 25 -2.56 -5.89 -4.29
CA ILE A 25 -3.44 -4.89 -3.68
C ILE A 25 -3.33 -3.55 -4.43
N THR A 26 -2.11 -3.14 -4.79
CA THR A 26 -1.85 -1.92 -5.58
C THR A 26 -2.50 -1.98 -6.95
N PHE A 27 -2.48 -3.14 -7.61
CA PHE A 27 -3.19 -3.34 -8.87
C PHE A 27 -4.71 -3.15 -8.68
N GLY A 28 -5.29 -3.73 -7.63
CA GLY A 28 -6.70 -3.53 -7.28
C GLY A 28 -7.06 -2.04 -7.10
N PHE A 29 -6.22 -1.27 -6.43
CA PHE A 29 -6.41 0.19 -6.29
C PHE A 29 -6.32 0.95 -7.62
N ASN A 30 -5.45 0.54 -8.55
CA ASN A 30 -5.36 1.17 -9.87
C ASN A 30 -6.61 0.89 -10.70
N VAL A 31 -7.11 -0.35 -10.68
CA VAL A 31 -8.39 -0.70 -11.31
C VAL A 31 -9.54 0.11 -10.71
N ALA A 32 -9.60 0.21 -9.38
CA ALA A 32 -10.60 1.04 -8.70
C ALA A 32 -10.50 2.52 -9.09
N THR A 33 -9.28 3.07 -9.17
CA THR A 33 -9.04 4.45 -9.62
C THR A 33 -9.52 4.68 -11.05
N MET A 34 -9.28 3.72 -11.95
CA MET A 34 -9.76 3.81 -13.33
C MET A 34 -11.28 3.91 -13.38
N PHE A 35 -12.02 3.08 -12.63
CA PHE A 35 -13.48 3.18 -12.57
C PHE A 35 -13.94 4.47 -11.88
N ALA A 36 -13.28 4.86 -10.77
CA ALA A 36 -13.62 6.06 -10.01
C ALA A 36 -13.42 7.35 -10.81
N VAL A 37 -12.53 7.37 -11.81
CA VAL A 37 -12.30 8.52 -12.69
C VAL A 37 -13.11 8.39 -13.99
N GLY A 38 -13.14 7.20 -14.59
CA GLY A 38 -13.81 6.95 -15.86
C GLY A 38 -15.33 7.09 -15.80
N ILE A 39 -15.98 6.59 -14.74
CA ILE A 39 -17.44 6.68 -14.60
C ILE A 39 -17.89 8.15 -14.51
N PRO A 40 -17.31 9.01 -13.65
CA PRO A 40 -17.65 10.43 -13.64
C PRO A 40 -17.33 11.15 -14.95
N LEU A 41 -16.22 10.85 -15.62
CA LEU A 41 -15.90 11.45 -16.92
C LEU A 41 -16.99 11.15 -17.96
N TYR A 42 -17.48 9.91 -18.00
CA TYR A 42 -18.55 9.52 -18.91
C TYR A 42 -19.87 10.24 -18.59
N PHE A 43 -20.35 10.13 -17.35
CA PHE A 43 -21.70 10.61 -16.99
C PHE A 43 -21.79 12.11 -16.72
N LEU A 44 -20.74 12.72 -16.16
CA LEU A 44 -20.75 14.14 -15.75
C LEU A 44 -20.19 15.07 -16.82
N PHE A 45 -19.22 14.62 -17.61
CA PHE A 45 -18.54 15.44 -18.61
C PHE A 45 -18.97 15.14 -20.06
N GLY A 46 -19.95 14.26 -20.25
CA GLY A 46 -20.58 14.03 -21.57
C GLY A 46 -19.69 13.25 -22.54
N ASP A 47 -18.96 12.26 -22.03
CA ASP A 47 -18.12 11.34 -22.80
C ASP A 47 -17.06 12.04 -23.69
N PRO A 48 -16.00 12.62 -23.09
CA PRO A 48 -14.95 13.31 -23.83
C PRO A 48 -14.11 12.34 -24.68
N ASP A 49 -13.20 12.88 -25.49
CA ASP A 49 -12.35 12.02 -26.33
C ASP A 49 -11.42 11.11 -25.49
N THR A 50 -11.01 9.99 -26.07
CA THR A 50 -10.28 8.90 -25.38
C THR A 50 -8.99 9.39 -24.73
N TRP A 51 -8.30 10.36 -25.33
CA TRP A 51 -7.06 10.92 -24.77
C TRP A 51 -7.29 11.63 -23.43
N VAL A 52 -8.47 12.20 -23.21
CA VAL A 52 -8.82 12.87 -21.94
C VAL A 52 -8.88 11.84 -20.82
N TYR A 53 -9.49 10.67 -21.05
CA TYR A 53 -9.50 9.57 -20.09
C TYR A 53 -8.09 9.09 -19.76
N VAL A 54 -7.25 8.89 -20.77
CA VAL A 54 -5.87 8.41 -20.56
C VAL A 54 -5.06 9.41 -19.72
N VAL A 55 -5.10 10.69 -20.08
CA VAL A 55 -4.34 11.73 -19.36
C VAL A 55 -4.87 11.92 -17.94
N THR A 56 -6.19 12.01 -17.75
CA THR A 56 -6.78 12.23 -16.43
C THR A 56 -6.53 11.06 -15.49
N VAL A 57 -6.76 9.81 -15.94
CA VAL A 57 -6.48 8.62 -15.13
C VAL A 57 -4.99 8.54 -14.79
N THR A 58 -4.10 8.84 -15.74
CA THR A 58 -2.64 8.84 -15.49
C THR A 58 -2.26 9.87 -14.43
N ILE A 59 -2.75 11.11 -14.56
CA ILE A 59 -2.45 12.17 -13.59
C ILE A 59 -2.98 11.80 -12.20
N VAL A 60 -4.22 11.34 -12.10
CA VAL A 60 -4.83 10.93 -10.83
C VAL A 60 -4.03 9.78 -10.21
N SER A 61 -3.70 8.74 -10.99
CA SER A 61 -2.92 7.60 -10.49
C SER A 61 -1.52 8.02 -10.01
N LEU A 62 -0.84 8.94 -10.70
CA LEU A 62 0.47 9.45 -10.28
C LEU A 62 0.39 10.26 -8.98
N LEU A 63 -0.66 11.08 -8.82
CA LEU A 63 -0.91 11.82 -7.58
C LEU A 63 -1.26 10.89 -6.42
N LEU A 64 -2.01 9.81 -6.68
CA LEU A 64 -2.39 8.82 -5.67
C LEU A 64 -1.28 7.80 -5.39
N MET A 65 -0.28 7.66 -6.25
CA MET A 65 0.81 6.68 -6.13
C MET A 65 1.44 6.59 -4.73
N PRO A 66 1.88 7.69 -4.07
CA PRO A 66 2.48 7.59 -2.74
C PRO A 66 1.49 7.07 -1.68
N LEU A 67 0.21 7.41 -1.82
CA LEU A 67 -0.85 6.96 -0.91
C LEU A 67 -1.15 5.48 -1.15
N VAL A 68 -1.39 5.07 -2.39
CA VAL A 68 -1.71 3.69 -2.76
C VAL A 68 -0.60 2.75 -2.31
N LEU A 69 0.67 3.08 -2.58
CA LEU A 69 1.80 2.23 -2.16
C LEU A 69 1.90 2.10 -0.64
N ARG A 70 1.62 3.17 0.12
CA ARG A 70 1.61 3.13 1.58
C ARG A 70 0.46 2.30 2.12
N TYR A 71 -0.75 2.48 1.59
CA TYR A 71 -1.93 1.75 2.04
C TYR A 71 -1.90 0.29 1.65
N SER A 72 -1.46 -0.06 0.43
CA SER A 72 -1.32 -1.45 0.00
C SER A 72 -0.41 -2.25 0.92
N ARG A 73 0.72 -1.64 1.35
CA ARG A 73 1.64 -2.28 2.30
C ARG A 73 1.04 -2.39 3.69
N ALA A 74 0.36 -1.34 4.18
CA ALA A 74 -0.30 -1.40 5.48
C ALA A 74 -1.41 -2.47 5.51
N ILE A 75 -2.24 -2.53 4.48
CA ILE A 75 -3.30 -3.54 4.35
C ILE A 75 -2.72 -4.94 4.34
N MET A 76 -1.65 -5.19 3.57
CA MET A 76 -0.98 -6.49 3.58
C MET A 76 -0.45 -6.88 4.96
N LEU A 77 0.10 -5.92 5.73
CA LEU A 77 0.57 -6.17 7.10
C LEU A 77 -0.56 -6.56 8.05
N TYR A 78 -1.72 -5.92 7.93
CA TYR A 78 -2.89 -6.19 8.76
C TYR A 78 -3.64 -7.46 8.35
N LEU A 79 -3.69 -7.78 7.05
CA LEU A 79 -4.41 -8.95 6.53
C LEU A 79 -3.61 -10.24 6.69
N PHE A 80 -2.33 -10.22 6.32
CA PHE A 80 -1.49 -11.42 6.24
C PHE A 80 -0.29 -11.35 7.18
N GLY A 81 0.34 -10.18 7.33
CA GLY A 81 1.52 -10.01 8.20
C GLY A 81 1.28 -10.13 9.71
N GLY A 82 0.06 -10.48 10.16
CA GLY A 82 -0.30 -10.70 11.56
C GLY A 82 -0.15 -9.47 12.47
N ALA A 83 0.17 -8.31 11.89
CA ALA A 83 0.41 -7.09 12.65
C ALA A 83 -0.92 -6.58 13.20
N ARG A 84 -0.97 -6.38 14.52
CA ARG A 84 -2.12 -5.77 15.21
C ARG A 84 -1.70 -4.38 15.64
N TYR A 85 -2.65 -3.45 15.58
CA TYR A 85 -2.42 -2.13 16.12
C TYR A 85 -2.30 -2.23 17.65
N ASP A 86 -1.17 -1.77 18.19
CA ASP A 86 -0.92 -1.66 19.63
C ASP A 86 -0.76 -0.18 20.00
N ALA A 87 -1.72 0.35 20.75
CA ALA A 87 -1.70 1.74 21.21
C ALA A 87 -0.61 1.98 22.28
N ASP A 88 -0.24 0.94 23.02
CA ASP A 88 0.74 0.95 24.10
C ASP A 88 2.08 0.31 23.67
N TRP A 89 2.39 0.29 22.36
CA TRP A 89 3.57 -0.38 21.80
C TRP A 89 4.88 0.00 22.49
N GLN A 90 4.98 1.23 23.01
CA GLN A 90 6.16 1.73 23.73
C GLN A 90 6.39 0.98 25.05
N LYS A 91 5.33 0.56 25.75
CA LYS A 91 5.40 -0.18 27.02
C LYS A 91 5.77 -1.64 26.80
N HIS A 92 5.34 -2.22 25.67
CA HIS A 92 5.58 -3.64 25.33
C HIS A 92 6.74 -3.85 24.35
N ARG A 93 7.49 -2.79 24.04
CA ARG A 93 8.62 -2.84 23.12
C ARG A 93 9.65 -3.84 23.63
N ARG A 94 9.77 -4.98 22.94
CA ARG A 94 10.85 -5.94 23.21
C ARG A 94 12.17 -5.28 22.83
N PRO A 95 13.19 -5.30 23.71
CA PRO A 95 14.52 -4.85 23.34
C PRO A 95 15.00 -5.69 22.14
N ILE A 96 15.64 -5.04 21.18
CA ILE A 96 16.18 -5.68 19.97
C ILE A 96 17.40 -6.49 20.43
N THR A 97 17.18 -7.68 20.99
CA THR A 97 18.24 -8.65 21.27
C THR A 97 18.84 -9.06 19.93
N GLY A 98 20.17 -8.97 19.84
CA GLY A 98 20.95 -8.93 18.60
C GLY A 98 20.52 -9.90 17.51
N SER A 99 20.43 -9.37 16.29
CA SER A 99 20.15 -10.11 15.05
C SER A 99 21.36 -10.93 14.57
N THR A 100 21.87 -11.82 15.42
CA THR A 100 22.79 -12.88 14.98
C THR A 100 22.04 -14.20 15.01
N ASP A 101 21.08 -14.34 14.11
CA ASP A 101 20.58 -15.64 13.66
C ASP A 101 20.36 -15.53 12.15
N PHE A 102 21.48 -15.58 11.44
CA PHE A 102 21.61 -16.31 10.18
C PHE A 102 22.37 -17.60 10.51
#